data_AF-A0A014LLU6-F1
#
_entry.id   AF-A0A014LLU6-F1
#
_cell.length_a   1.000
_cell.length_b   1.000
_cell.length_c   1.000
_cell.angle_alpha   90.00
_cell.angle_beta   90.00
_cell.angle_gamma   90.00
#
_symmetry.space_group_name_H-M   'P 1'
#
loop_
_entity.id
_entity.type
_entity.pdbx_description
1 polymer ?
#
loop_
_entity_poly.entity_id
_entity_poly.type
_entity_poly.pdbx_seq_one_letter_code
_entity_poly.pdbx_strand_id
1 'polypeptide(L)' 'MTHDRPVAQQSLAAAHGIEMPDADTLTGPQLEGWDCALCGRRLIADQLLGTVAWTCGSRTREVELWVCRPLCGEGLEGA' A
#
# COMPACT_ATOMS: atom_id res chain seq x y z
N MET A 1 -25.28 -17.37 10.26
CA MET A 1 -24.17 -16.66 10.94
C MET A 1 -23.34 -16.00 9.86
N THR A 2 -23.96 -15.03 9.16
CA THR A 2 -23.33 -14.34 8.03
C THR A 2 -22.55 -13.19 8.63
N HIS A 3 -21.22 -13.24 8.54
CA HIS A 3 -20.36 -12.17 9.04
C HIS A 3 -20.50 -10.95 8.13
N ASP A 4 -21.45 -10.09 8.47
CA ASP A 4 -21.49 -8.70 8.03
C ASP A 4 -20.34 -7.96 8.74
N ARG A 5 -19.16 -7.94 8.11
CA ARG A 5 -18.07 -7.06 8.49
C ARG A 5 -18.11 -5.87 7.52
N PRO A 6 -18.20 -4.61 8.00
CA PRO A 6 -18.26 -3.46 7.12
C PRO A 6 -17.00 -3.42 6.25
N VAL A 7 -17.21 -3.43 4.92
CA VAL A 7 -16.20 -3.42 3.86
C VAL A 7 -15.52 -2.05 3.70
N ALA A 8 -15.23 -1.36 4.80
CA ALA A 8 -14.63 -0.02 4.74
C ALA A 8 -13.11 -0.02 4.94
N GLN A 9 -12.51 -1.12 5.43
CA GLN A 9 -11.09 -1.14 5.79
C GLN A 9 -10.43 -2.50 5.55
N GLN A 10 -10.80 -3.22 4.49
CA GLN A 10 -10.06 -4.42 4.11
C GLN A 10 -8.93 -4.00 3.18
N SER A 11 -7.74 -3.82 3.76
CA SER A 11 -6.50 -3.51 3.05
C SER A 11 -6.38 -4.37 1.80
N LEU A 12 -6.08 -3.76 0.66
CA LEU A 12 -5.89 -4.48 -0.60
C LEU A 12 -4.84 -5.61 -0.45
N ALA A 13 -3.84 -5.40 0.40
CA ALA A 13 -2.86 -6.42 0.76
C ALA A 13 -3.52 -7.72 1.25
N ALA A 14 -4.52 -7.62 2.13
CA ALA A 14 -5.24 -8.78 2.64
C ALA A 14 -6.17 -9.40 1.59
N ALA A 15 -6.73 -8.60 0.69
CA ALA A 15 -7.62 -9.08 -0.37
C ALA A 15 -6.87 -9.80 -1.50
N HIS A 16 -5.66 -9.36 -1.82
CA HIS A 16 -4.84 -9.89 -2.92
C HIS A 16 -3.68 -10.77 -2.45
N GLY A 17 -3.50 -10.98 -1.14
CA GLY A 17 -2.38 -11.76 -0.59
C GLY A 17 -1.02 -11.12 -0.83
N ILE A 18 -0.97 -9.79 -0.96
CA ILE A 18 0.26 -9.03 -1.18
C ILE A 18 0.95 -8.86 0.17
N GLU A 19 2.24 -9.23 0.24
CA GLU A 19 3.06 -8.95 1.41
C GLU A 19 3.25 -7.44 1.57
N MET A 20 2.95 -6.94 2.78
CA MET A 20 3.04 -5.53 3.08
C MET A 20 4.53 -5.13 3.17
N PRO A 21 5.00 -4.14 2.39
CA PRO A 21 6.41 -3.76 2.45
C PRO A 21 6.73 -3.10 3.80
N ASP A 22 7.90 -3.41 4.34
CA ASP A 22 8.42 -2.80 5.55
C ASP A 22 8.59 -1.29 5.37
N ALA A 23 7.95 -0.50 6.22
CA ALA A 23 7.99 0.96 6.15
C ALA A 23 9.40 1.55 6.24
N ASP A 24 10.33 0.85 6.89
CA ASP A 24 11.74 1.26 7.03
C ASP A 24 12.52 1.12 5.70
N THR A 25 12.04 0.26 4.80
CA THR A 25 12.63 0.06 3.46
C THR A 25 12.09 1.06 2.43
N LEU A 26 11.03 1.79 2.77
CA LEU A 26 10.36 2.72 1.88
C LEU A 26 10.99 4.11 1.95
N THR A 27 10.95 4.80 0.82
CA THR A 27 11.37 6.20 0.73
C THR A 27 10.29 7.14 1.24
N GLY A 28 10.66 8.37 1.63
CA GLY A 28 9.71 9.42 2.05
C GLY A 28 8.52 9.57 1.09
N PRO A 29 8.73 9.72 -0.24
CA PRO A 29 7.65 9.80 -1.22
C PRO A 29 6.71 8.59 -1.21
N GLN A 30 7.19 7.39 -0.92
CA GLN A 30 6.35 6.19 -0.83
C GLN A 30 5.50 6.19 0.45
N LEU A 31 6.10 6.60 1.58
CA LEU A 31 5.42 6.73 2.88
C LEU A 31 4.40 7.89 2.89
N GLU A 32 4.59 8.89 2.04
CA GLU A 32 3.69 10.03 1.85
C GLU A 32 2.60 9.75 0.80
N GLY A 33 2.59 8.57 0.16
CA GLY A 33 1.62 8.22 -0.87
C GLY A 33 1.80 8.97 -2.19
N TRP A 34 3.00 9.49 -2.46
CA TRP A 34 3.33 10.16 -3.72
C TRP A 34 3.81 9.16 -4.75
N ASP A 35 4.58 8.17 -4.30
CA ASP A 35 5.11 7.09 -5.10
C ASP A 35 4.55 5.75 -4.63
N CYS A 36 4.45 4.80 -5.56
CA CYS A 36 3.92 3.48 -5.29
C CYS A 36 4.81 2.74 -4.28
N ALA A 37 4.22 2.22 -3.20
CA ALA A 37 4.92 1.47 -2.18
C ALA A 37 5.60 0.19 -2.73
N LEU A 38 5.14 -0.35 -3.87
CA LEU A 38 5.70 -1.57 -4.47
C LEU A 38 6.76 -1.29 -5.54
N CYS A 39 6.52 -0.35 -6.47
CA CYS A 39 7.44 -0.13 -7.60
C CYS A 39 8.20 1.21 -7.55
N GLY A 40 7.91 2.08 -6.58
CA GLY A 40 8.55 3.39 -6.43
C GLY A 40 8.24 4.41 -7.53
N ARG A 41 7.30 4.11 -8.44
CA ARG A 41 6.87 5.06 -9.48
C ARG A 41 5.84 6.04 -8.97
N ARG A 42 5.85 7.25 -9.51
CA ARG A 42 4.86 8.29 -9.24
C ARG A 42 3.44 7.76 -9.41
N LEU A 43 2.62 7.94 -8.39
CA LEU A 43 1.21 7.61 -8.43
C LEU A 43 0.45 8.64 -9.27
N ILE A 44 -0.33 8.14 -10.24
CA ILE A 44 -1.24 8.93 -11.09
C ILE A 44 -2.68 8.48 -10.84
N ALA A 45 -2.88 7.16 -10.70
CA ALA A 45 -4.06 6.54 -10.14
C ALA A 45 -3.61 5.59 -9.03
N ASP A 46 -4.04 5.88 -7.82
CA ASP A 46 -3.65 5.16 -6.61
C ASP A 46 -4.80 4.33 -6.03
N GLN A 47 -4.42 3.28 -5.30
CA GLN A 47 -5.31 2.52 -4.43
C GLN A 47 -4.60 2.25 -3.10
N LEU A 48 -5.36 2.29 -2.01
CA LEU A 48 -4.85 2.01 -0.68
C LEU A 48 -4.45 0.53 -0.57
N LEU A 49 -3.17 0.27 -0.38
CA LEU A 49 -2.65 -1.08 -0.12
C LEU A 49 -3.01 -1.52 1.29
N GLY A 50 -2.83 -0.63 2.25
CA GLY A 50 -3.07 -0.85 3.68
C GLY A 50 -2.30 0.16 4.52
N THR A 51 -2.28 -0.06 5.83
CA THR A 51 -1.60 0.83 6.78
C THR A 51 -0.48 0.06 7.46
N VAL A 52 0.70 0.68 7.59
CA VAL A 52 1.87 0.13 8.27
C VAL A 52 2.30 1.01 9.43
N ALA A 53 2.83 0.40 10.48
CA ALA A 53 3.49 1.12 11.55
C ALA A 53 4.89 1.53 11.08
N TRP A 54 5.14 2.83 10.98
CA TRP A 54 6.46 3.40 10.69
C TRP A 54 7.00 4.12 11.92
N THR A 55 8.23 3.78 12.31
CA THR A 55 8.89 4.43 13.44
C THR A 55 9.91 5.44 12.95
N CYS A 56 9.60 6.73 13.11
CA CYS A 56 10.51 7.82 12.82
C CYS A 56 11.19 8.26 14.13
N GLY A 57 12.43 7.80 14.34
CA GLY A 57 13.17 8.03 15.57
C GLY A 57 12.53 7.29 16.76
N SER A 58 12.00 8.04 17.73
CA SER A 58 11.33 7.48 18.91
C SER A 58 9.80 7.40 18.81
N ARG A 59 9.22 7.79 17.65
CA ARG A 59 7.77 7.86 17.46
C ARG A 59 7.32 6.88 16.39
N THR A 60 6.52 5.90 16.80
CA THR A 60 5.78 5.03 15.88
C THR A 60 4.49 5.74 15.46
N ARG A 61 4.25 5.81 14.15
CA ARG A 61 3.01 6.33 13.56
C ARG A 61 2.50 5.34 12.52
N GLU A 62 1.19 5.28 12.37
CA GLU A 62 0.56 4.52 11.30
C GLU A 62 0.57 5.36 10.01
N VAL A 63 1.04 4.78 8.91
CA VAL A 63 1.09 5.42 7.58
C VAL A 63 0.36 4.56 6.56
N GLU A 64 -0.44 5.21 5.73
CA GLU A 64 -1.17 4.58 4.64
C GLU A 64 -0.24 4.39 3.44
N LEU A 65 -0.13 3.17 2.96
CA LEU A 65 0.64 2.84 1.77
C LEU A 65 -0.27 2.80 0.55
N TRP A 66 0.16 3.48 -0.49
CA TRP A 66 -0.57 3.61 -1.73
C TRP A 66 0.18 2.89 -2.86
N VAL A 67 -0.57 2.25 -3.76
CA VAL A 67 -0.01 1.51 -4.89
C VAL A 67 -0.71 1.85 -6.19
N CYS A 68 -0.05 1.55 -7.32
CA CYS A 68 -0.60 1.80 -8.64
C CYS A 68 -1.92 1.04 -8.89
N ARG A 69 -2.77 1.64 -9.72
CA ARG A 69 -3.86 0.95 -10.43
C ARG A 69 -3.55 0.83 -11.93
N PRO A 70 -3.58 -0.36 -12.55
CA PRO A 70 -3.64 -1.68 -11.92
C PRO A 70 -2.38 -1.97 -11.08
N LEU A 71 -2.44 -3.03 -10.26
CA LEU A 71 -1.34 -3.41 -9.38
C LEU A 71 -0.02 -3.60 -10.14
N CYS A 72 1.09 -3.36 -9.44
CA CYS A 72 2.42 -3.52 -10.01
C CYS A 72 2.63 -4.99 -10.41
N GLY A 73 2.91 -5.24 -11.69
CA GLY A 73 3.05 -6.59 -12.23
C GLY A 73 1.78 -7.16 -12.86
N GLU A 74 0.60 -6.57 -12.59
CA GLU A 74 -0.67 -6.96 -13.24
C GLU A 74 -0.84 -6.31 -14.63
N GLY A 75 0.04 -5.36 -14.97
CA GLY A 75 0.02 -4.61 -16.23
C GLY A 75 1.25 -4.80 -17.12
N LEU A 76 2.03 -5.88 -16.96
CA LEU A 76 3.17 -6.17 -17.86
C LEU A 76 2.98 -7.45 -18.66
N GLU A 77 1.75 -7.72 -19.10
CA GLU A 77 1.51 -8.55 -20.28
C GLU A 77 0.89 -7.66 -21.35
N GLY A 78 1.72 -7.09 -22.23
CA GLY A 78 1.25 -6.39 -23.43
C GLY A 78 1.93 -5.05 -23.72
N ALA A 79 3.15 -5.09 -24.24
CA ALA A 79 3.67 -4.09 -25.18
C ALA A 79 4.60 -4.77 -26.17
#